data_AF-A0AAN7SP57-F1
#
_entry.id   AF-A0AAN7SP57-F1
#
_cell.length_a   1.000
_cell.length_b   1.000
_cell.length_c   1.000
_cell.angle_alpha   90.00
_cell.angle_beta   90.00
_cell.angle_gamma   90.00
#
_symmetry.space_group_name_H-M   'P 1'
#
loop_
_entity.id
_entity.type
_entity.pdbx_description
1 polymer ?
#
loop_
_entity_poly.entity_id
_entity_poly.type
_entity_poly.pdbx_seq_one_letter_code
_entity_poly.pdbx_strand_id
1 'polypeptide(L)'
;MPRECKNHPDSFCYVCGELTLKAQRKPLSPLVKTAYKLYFDCQVGDQDKTWAPSVFCTTCYSSLTKWLKEKSMPFAVPMVWPEPRCHLTDCYVCMTSTVGFSNKSKHTIKYPNIPSALRPVPHNDTLPLPEPPKTYSLEPEIDLKDSEPQPGASNDTFNDDEEYSADLVSRQPHLLTQSELNDLVRDLQLPKTKSQLLGSRLQQWNLLE
;
A
#
# COMPACT_ATOMS: atom_id res chain seq x y z
N MET A 1 -24.95 -21.04 1.00
CA MET A 1 -24.75 -19.71 1.62
C MET A 1 -24.15 -18.79 0.57
N PRO A 2 -24.40 -17.46 0.60
CA PRO A 2 -23.76 -16.54 -0.33
C PRO A 2 -22.24 -16.76 -0.27
N ARG A 3 -21.58 -16.89 -1.42
CA ARG A 3 -20.11 -17.01 -1.49
C ARG A 3 -19.41 -15.65 -1.40
N GLU A 4 -20.20 -14.57 -1.34
CA GLU A 4 -19.72 -13.20 -1.44
C GLU A 4 -20.27 -12.35 -0.31
N CYS A 5 -19.46 -11.40 0.13
CA CYS A 5 -19.82 -10.49 1.20
C CYS A 5 -20.85 -9.46 0.74
N LYS A 6 -21.72 -9.01 1.66
CA LYS A 6 -22.68 -7.91 1.41
C LYS A 6 -21.99 -6.60 1.04
N ASN A 7 -20.84 -6.33 1.66
CA ASN A 7 -20.01 -5.16 1.39
C ASN A 7 -18.70 -5.61 0.75
N HIS A 8 -18.06 -4.72 -0.01
CA HIS A 8 -16.70 -4.97 -0.50
C HIS A 8 -15.70 -4.85 0.67
N PRO A 9 -14.74 -5.78 0.87
CA PRO A 9 -13.74 -5.72 1.95
C PRO A 9 -12.96 -4.40 1.98
N ASP A 10 -12.54 -3.89 0.83
CA ASP A 10 -11.88 -2.56 0.72
C ASP A 10 -12.75 -1.37 1.11
N SER A 11 -13.99 -1.58 1.55
CA SER A 11 -14.73 -0.56 2.27
C SER A 11 -14.18 -0.33 3.66
N PHE A 12 -13.32 -1.20 4.18
CA PHE A 12 -12.70 -1.09 5.50
C PHE A 12 -11.19 -0.92 5.38
N CYS A 13 -10.60 -0.22 6.36
CA CYS A 13 -9.15 -0.13 6.45
C CYS A 13 -8.57 -1.42 7.02
N TYR A 14 -7.54 -1.97 6.38
CA TYR A 14 -6.83 -3.15 6.89
C TYR A 14 -6.29 -2.96 8.32
N VAL A 15 -5.70 -1.80 8.63
CA VAL A 15 -5.08 -1.54 9.95
C VAL A 15 -6.09 -1.29 11.07
N CYS A 16 -7.12 -0.47 10.85
CA CYS A 16 -8.03 -0.04 11.92
C CYS A 16 -9.44 -0.64 11.86
N GLY A 17 -9.83 -1.27 10.75
CA GLY A 17 -11.18 -1.81 10.57
C GLY A 17 -12.27 -0.82 10.25
N GLU A 18 -11.96 0.48 10.25
CA GLU A 18 -12.98 1.50 10.05
C GLU A 18 -13.40 1.65 8.59
N LEU A 19 -14.66 2.05 8.40
CA LEU A 19 -15.19 2.40 7.09
C LEU A 19 -14.34 3.48 6.42
N THR A 20 -13.85 3.16 5.23
CA THR A 20 -13.00 3.99 4.40
C THR A 20 -13.69 4.29 3.07
N LEU A 21 -14.11 5.55 2.92
CA LEU A 21 -14.69 6.04 1.68
C LEU A 21 -13.66 6.01 0.55
N LYS A 22 -14.09 5.81 -0.70
CA LYS A 22 -13.20 5.64 -1.87
C LYS A 22 -12.10 6.71 -1.95
N ALA A 23 -12.42 7.98 -1.72
CA ALA A 23 -11.46 9.09 -1.74
C ALA A 23 -10.38 9.05 -0.62
N GLN A 24 -10.60 8.27 0.44
CA GLN A 24 -9.69 8.12 1.57
C GLN A 24 -8.92 6.79 1.56
N ARG A 25 -9.15 5.95 0.55
CA ARG A 25 -8.43 4.69 0.39
C ARG A 25 -7.02 4.97 -0.09
N LYS A 26 -6.05 4.29 0.52
CA LYS A 26 -4.65 4.30 0.16
C LYS A 26 -4.23 2.89 -0.19
N PRO A 27 -3.46 2.70 -1.28
CA PRO A 27 -2.97 1.37 -1.65
C PRO A 27 -1.88 0.92 -0.68
N LEU A 28 -1.65 -0.40 -0.64
CA LEU A 28 -0.48 -0.97 0.03
C LEU A 28 0.76 -0.80 -0.85
N SER A 29 1.33 0.40 -0.85
CA SER A 29 2.62 0.67 -1.49
C SER A 29 3.80 -0.04 -0.77
N PRO A 30 4.94 -0.27 -1.45
CA PRO A 30 6.13 -0.84 -0.81
C PRO A 30 6.57 -0.09 0.45
N LEU A 31 6.44 1.24 0.44
CA LEU A 31 6.75 2.08 1.60
C LEU A 31 5.89 1.75 2.82
N VAL A 32 4.57 1.65 2.64
CA VAL A 32 3.67 1.38 3.78
C VAL A 32 3.74 -0.07 4.23
N LYS A 33 3.97 -1.03 3.33
CA LYS A 33 4.26 -2.43 3.68
C LYS A 33 5.55 -2.53 4.53
N THR A 34 6.59 -1.80 4.13
CA THR A 34 7.86 -1.72 4.89
C THR A 34 7.63 -1.12 6.27
N ALA A 35 6.93 0.02 6.34
CA ALA A 35 6.58 0.64 7.62
C ALA A 35 5.74 -0.28 8.51
N TYR A 36 4.80 -1.04 7.92
CA TYR A 36 3.95 -1.99 8.64
C TYR A 36 4.78 -3.11 9.27
N LYS A 37 5.68 -3.71 8.46
CA LYS A 37 6.60 -4.75 8.91
C LYS A 37 7.49 -4.28 10.05
N LEU A 38 8.08 -3.09 9.93
CA LEU A 38 8.94 -2.53 10.96
C LEU A 38 8.18 -2.11 12.23
N TYR A 39 6.94 -1.66 12.09
CA TYR A 39 6.13 -1.21 13.22
C TYR A 39 5.53 -2.37 14.02
N PHE A 40 4.83 -3.27 13.34
CA PHE A 40 4.06 -4.35 13.96
C PHE A 40 4.83 -5.67 14.06
N ASP A 41 6.06 -5.70 13.54
CA ASP A 41 6.91 -6.90 13.46
C ASP A 41 6.23 -8.07 12.71
N CYS A 42 5.38 -7.75 11.74
CA CYS A 42 4.66 -8.74 10.93
C CYS A 42 4.39 -8.22 9.51
N GLN A 43 4.28 -9.14 8.56
CA GLN A 43 3.92 -8.76 7.19
C GLN A 43 2.41 -8.56 7.07
N VAL A 44 1.98 -7.73 6.12
CA VAL A 44 0.57 -7.65 5.76
C VAL A 44 0.15 -8.98 5.13
N GLY A 45 -0.71 -9.73 5.82
CA GLY A 45 -1.21 -11.03 5.37
C GLY A 45 -2.46 -10.96 4.50
N ASP A 46 -2.83 -12.12 3.96
CA ASP A 46 -4.12 -12.41 3.32
C ASP A 46 -4.50 -11.49 2.15
N GLN A 47 -3.51 -10.91 1.46
CA GLN A 47 -3.74 -9.99 0.34
C GLN A 47 -4.28 -10.67 -0.92
N ASP A 48 -4.17 -12.00 -1.01
CA ASP A 48 -4.79 -12.85 -2.03
C ASP A 48 -6.22 -13.27 -1.67
N LYS A 49 -6.68 -12.96 -0.45
CA LYS A 49 -7.98 -13.41 0.05
C LYS A 49 -9.07 -12.37 -0.20
N THR A 50 -10.19 -12.83 -0.73
CA THR A 50 -11.35 -11.98 -1.09
C THR A 50 -12.12 -11.44 0.12
N TRP A 51 -11.80 -11.87 1.34
CA TRP A 51 -12.45 -11.41 2.56
C TRP A 51 -11.63 -10.38 3.35
N ALA A 52 -10.33 -10.25 3.06
CA ALA A 52 -9.44 -9.32 3.74
C ALA A 52 -9.37 -7.99 2.97
N PRO A 53 -9.32 -6.84 3.65
CA PRO A 53 -9.10 -5.57 2.96
C PRO A 53 -7.69 -5.45 2.37
N SER A 54 -7.59 -4.88 1.18
CA SER A 54 -6.34 -4.56 0.48
C SER A 54 -6.07 -3.04 0.42
N VAL A 55 -6.67 -2.29 1.34
CA VAL A 55 -6.54 -0.82 1.39
C VAL A 55 -6.39 -0.30 2.82
N PHE A 56 -5.70 0.83 2.94
CA PHE A 56 -5.55 1.57 4.19
C PHE A 56 -6.40 2.84 4.13
N CYS A 57 -6.88 3.35 5.27
CA CYS A 57 -7.41 4.71 5.30
C CYS A 57 -6.28 5.74 5.32
N THR A 58 -6.55 6.96 4.88
CA THR A 58 -5.57 8.06 4.90
C THR A 58 -4.93 8.23 6.27
N THR A 59 -5.69 8.10 7.37
CA THR A 59 -5.15 8.25 8.73
C THR A 59 -4.11 7.18 9.04
N CYS A 60 -4.45 5.90 8.88
CA CYS A 60 -3.53 4.80 9.17
C CYS A 60 -2.29 4.86 8.26
N TYR A 61 -2.49 5.12 6.96
CA TYR A 61 -1.39 5.29 6.01
C TYR A 61 -0.45 6.42 6.44
N SER A 62 -1.00 7.60 6.74
CA SER A 62 -0.21 8.76 7.15
C SER A 62 0.47 8.55 8.49
N SER A 63 -0.17 7.91 9.46
CA SER A 63 0.47 7.60 10.74
C SER A 63 1.65 6.64 10.52
N LEU A 64 1.44 5.51 9.86
CA LEU A 64 2.47 4.48 9.67
C LEU A 64 3.70 5.05 8.93
N THR A 65 3.45 5.80 7.85
CA THR A 65 4.53 6.39 7.05
C THR A 65 5.25 7.53 7.76
N LYS A 66 4.56 8.30 8.61
CA LYS A 66 5.20 9.30 9.47
C LYS A 66 6.00 8.66 10.59
N TRP A 67 5.56 7.52 11.14
CA TRP A 67 6.28 6.78 12.17
C TRP A 67 7.72 6.46 11.77
N LEU A 68 8.00 6.21 10.49
CA LEU A 68 9.37 6.02 9.99
C LEU A 68 10.33 7.18 10.32
N LYS A 69 9.81 8.37 10.64
CA LYS A 69 10.58 9.56 11.00
C LYS A 69 10.31 10.01 12.44
N GLU A 70 9.06 9.98 12.88
CA GLU A 70 8.63 10.49 14.19
C GLU A 70 7.38 9.75 14.70
N LYS A 71 7.23 9.60 16.03
CA LYS A 71 6.16 8.81 16.67
C LYS A 71 4.77 9.10 16.08
N SER A 72 4.20 8.14 15.35
CA SER A 72 2.86 8.28 14.78
C SER A 72 2.20 6.92 14.52
N MET A 73 1.51 6.36 15.51
CA MET A 73 0.53 5.28 15.32
C MET A 73 -0.24 5.07 16.64
N PRO A 74 -1.58 4.99 16.63
CA PRO A 74 -2.36 4.80 17.86
C PRO A 74 -2.45 3.35 18.35
N PHE A 75 -2.08 2.38 17.51
CA PHE A 75 -2.27 0.95 17.79
C PHE A 75 -0.94 0.23 17.95
N ALA A 76 -0.83 -0.62 18.97
CA ALA A 76 0.26 -1.55 19.15
C ALA A 76 0.07 -2.83 18.35
N VAL A 77 -1.19 -3.26 18.21
CA VAL A 77 -1.58 -4.42 17.40
C VAL A 77 -2.59 -3.93 16.38
N PRO A 78 -2.39 -4.20 15.07
CA PRO A 78 -3.34 -3.80 14.05
C PRO A 78 -4.59 -4.69 14.14
N MET A 79 -5.63 -4.33 13.40
CA MET A 79 -6.76 -5.24 13.23
C MET A 79 -6.28 -6.55 12.61
N VAL A 80 -6.72 -7.67 13.18
CA VAL A 80 -6.49 -9.00 12.64
C VAL A 80 -7.75 -9.46 11.94
N TRP A 81 -7.58 -10.01 10.74
CA TRP A 81 -8.66 -10.48 9.90
C TRP A 81 -8.58 -12.01 9.77
N PRO A 82 -9.21 -12.81 10.64
CA PRO A 82 -9.37 -14.23 10.40
C PRO A 82 -10.41 -14.51 9.32
N GLU A 83 -10.31 -15.68 8.66
CA GLU A 83 -11.29 -16.11 7.68
C GLU A 83 -12.70 -16.22 8.29
N PRO A 84 -13.71 -15.54 7.70
CA PRO A 84 -15.10 -15.66 8.13
C PRO A 84 -15.64 -17.08 8.04
N ARG A 85 -16.16 -17.63 9.14
CA ARG A 85 -16.80 -18.96 9.12
C ARG A 85 -18.20 -18.94 8.51
N CYS A 86 -18.88 -17.78 8.59
CA CYS A 86 -20.23 -17.63 8.08
C CYS A 86 -20.55 -16.16 7.77
N HIS A 87 -21.04 -15.87 6.56
CA HIS A 87 -21.42 -14.51 6.15
C HIS A 87 -22.60 -13.91 6.93
N LEU A 88 -23.38 -14.71 7.66
CA LEU A 88 -24.55 -14.25 8.41
C LEU A 88 -24.23 -13.86 9.85
N THR A 89 -23.29 -14.57 10.49
CA THR A 89 -23.05 -14.48 11.94
C THR A 89 -21.61 -14.20 12.33
N ASP A 90 -20.66 -14.39 11.41
CA ASP A 90 -19.22 -14.29 11.68
C ASP A 90 -18.49 -13.72 10.46
N CYS A 91 -18.98 -12.59 9.95
CA CYS A 91 -18.36 -11.86 8.85
C CYS A 91 -18.48 -10.36 9.07
N TYR A 92 -17.37 -9.74 9.47
CA TYR A 92 -17.30 -8.33 9.81
C TYR A 92 -17.75 -7.43 8.67
N VAL A 93 -17.32 -7.79 7.46
CA VAL A 93 -17.65 -7.09 6.23
C VAL A 93 -19.16 -7.15 5.99
N CYS A 94 -19.83 -8.29 6.17
CA CYS A 94 -21.28 -8.39 5.99
C CYS A 94 -22.08 -7.71 7.08
N MET A 95 -21.64 -7.85 8.34
CA MET A 95 -22.38 -7.42 9.52
C MET A 95 -22.31 -5.91 9.75
N THR A 96 -21.28 -5.25 9.22
CA THR A 96 -21.13 -3.80 9.37
C THR A 96 -22.06 -3.05 8.41
N SER A 97 -22.88 -2.15 8.96
CA SER A 97 -23.70 -1.24 8.13
C SER A 97 -22.83 -0.14 7.54
N THR A 98 -22.78 -0.06 6.22
CA THR A 98 -21.94 0.90 5.47
C THR A 98 -22.79 1.93 4.69
N VAL A 99 -24.09 1.69 4.56
CA VAL A 99 -25.00 2.52 3.76
C VAL A 99 -25.42 3.76 4.54
N GLY A 100 -25.44 4.91 3.88
CA GLY A 100 -25.89 6.18 4.47
C GLY A 100 -24.85 6.91 5.30
N PHE A 101 -23.61 6.40 5.38
CA PHE A 101 -22.54 7.06 6.12
C PHE A 101 -21.70 7.98 5.23
N SER A 102 -21.41 9.17 5.75
CA SER A 102 -20.49 10.15 5.18
C SER A 102 -19.28 10.31 6.10
N ASN A 103 -18.30 11.12 5.69
CA ASN A 103 -17.19 11.49 6.58
C ASN A 103 -17.65 12.09 7.91
N LYS A 104 -18.78 12.82 7.91
CA LYS A 104 -19.31 13.46 9.11
C LYS A 104 -20.03 12.48 10.02
N SER A 105 -20.61 11.41 9.49
CA SER A 105 -21.41 10.44 10.26
C SER A 105 -20.73 9.09 10.49
N LYS A 106 -19.58 8.80 9.87
CA LYS A 106 -18.91 7.49 10.00
C LYS A 106 -18.52 7.12 11.45
N HIS A 107 -18.35 8.10 12.32
CA HIS A 107 -18.04 7.87 13.73
C HIS A 107 -19.21 7.23 14.51
N THR A 108 -20.44 7.29 13.99
CA THR A 108 -21.61 6.66 14.63
C THR A 108 -21.78 5.19 14.25
N ILE A 109 -20.96 4.67 13.33
CA ILE A 109 -21.01 3.28 12.89
C ILE A 109 -20.69 2.37 14.08
N LYS A 110 -21.53 1.36 14.28
CA LYS A 110 -21.29 0.30 15.26
C LYS A 110 -20.60 -0.86 14.56
N TYR A 111 -19.35 -1.10 14.93
CA TYR A 111 -18.56 -2.21 14.44
C TYR A 111 -18.77 -3.43 15.34
N PRO A 112 -19.05 -4.61 14.77
CA PRO A 112 -19.27 -5.82 15.54
C PRO A 112 -17.98 -6.29 16.23
N ASN A 113 -18.12 -6.97 17.36
CA ASN A 113 -17.02 -7.67 18.03
C ASN A 113 -17.23 -9.17 17.83
N ILE A 114 -16.56 -9.75 16.84
CA ILE A 114 -16.76 -11.13 16.38
C ILE A 114 -15.42 -11.81 16.07
N PRO A 115 -15.36 -13.14 16.07
CA PRO A 115 -14.12 -13.89 15.82
C PRO A 115 -13.46 -13.61 14.48
N SER A 116 -14.23 -13.34 13.41
CA SER A 116 -13.68 -13.01 12.07
C SER A 116 -13.04 -11.60 11.97
N ALA A 117 -12.87 -10.88 13.08
CA ALA A 117 -12.37 -9.51 13.10
C ALA A 117 -11.95 -9.10 14.51
N LEU A 118 -10.69 -9.34 14.86
CA LEU A 118 -10.14 -8.93 16.15
C LEU A 118 -9.71 -7.47 16.06
N ARG A 119 -10.29 -6.63 16.90
CA ARG A 119 -10.09 -5.17 16.83
C ARG A 119 -8.64 -4.79 17.16
N PRO A 120 -8.16 -3.65 16.61
CA PRO A 120 -6.86 -3.11 16.98
C PRO A 120 -6.73 -2.90 18.48
N VAL A 121 -5.53 -3.14 19.00
CA VAL A 121 -5.20 -2.92 20.42
C VAL A 121 -4.39 -1.62 20.53
N PRO A 122 -4.85 -0.63 21.32
CA PRO A 122 -4.10 0.60 21.53
C PRO A 122 -2.83 0.36 22.37
N HIS A 123 -1.88 1.29 22.29
CA HIS A 123 -0.71 1.28 23.17
C HIS A 123 -1.11 1.46 24.64
N ASN A 124 -0.32 0.83 25.52
CA ASN A 124 -0.39 0.97 26.97
C ASN A 124 1.00 0.63 27.56
N ASP A 125 1.12 0.60 28.89
CA ASP A 125 2.40 0.35 29.55
C ASP A 125 3.02 -1.02 29.20
N THR A 126 2.20 -2.01 28.85
CA THR A 126 2.64 -3.35 28.42
C THR A 126 2.94 -3.44 26.92
N LEU A 127 2.43 -2.49 26.14
CA LEU A 127 2.57 -2.42 24.68
C LEU A 127 3.08 -1.03 24.30
N PRO A 128 4.37 -0.74 24.51
CA PRO A 128 4.93 0.57 24.24
C PRO A 128 5.00 0.88 22.74
N LEU A 129 5.17 2.16 22.41
CA LEU A 129 5.41 2.62 21.04
C LEU A 129 6.78 2.12 20.56
N PRO A 130 6.87 1.39 19.43
CA PRO A 130 8.14 1.02 18.82
C PRO A 130 8.98 2.23 18.44
N GLU A 131 10.29 2.11 18.56
CA GLU A 131 11.22 3.15 18.11
C GLU A 131 11.32 3.17 16.58
N PRO A 132 11.23 4.35 15.95
CA PRO A 132 11.45 4.48 14.51
C PRO A 132 12.83 3.92 14.10
N PRO A 133 12.92 3.25 12.94
CA PRO A 133 14.20 2.76 12.43
C PRO A 133 15.11 3.93 12.06
N LYS A 134 16.42 3.80 12.32
CA LYS A 134 17.42 4.80 11.89
C LYS A 134 17.57 4.84 10.37
N THR A 135 17.42 3.68 9.72
CA THR A 135 17.46 3.50 8.27
C THR A 135 16.49 2.40 7.88
N TYR A 136 15.89 2.50 6.70
CA TYR A 136 15.08 1.43 6.12
C TYR A 136 15.32 1.35 4.60
N SER A 137 15.26 0.15 4.06
CA SER A 137 15.34 -0.10 2.61
C SER A 137 14.00 -0.61 2.12
N LEU A 138 13.59 -0.20 0.92
CA LEU A 138 12.41 -0.75 0.28
C LEU A 138 12.76 -2.09 -0.35
N GLU A 139 12.05 -3.15 0.03
CA GLU A 139 12.15 -4.43 -0.67
C GLU A 139 11.57 -4.25 -2.09
N PRO A 140 12.30 -4.65 -3.16
CA PRO A 140 11.73 -4.67 -4.50
C PRO A 140 10.58 -5.67 -4.55
N GLU A 141 9.44 -5.29 -5.14
CA GLU A 141 8.33 -6.23 -5.36
C GLU A 141 8.78 -7.23 -6.42
N ILE A 142 9.10 -8.45 -5.98
CA ILE A 142 9.34 -9.58 -6.88
C ILE A 142 7.95 -10.06 -7.29
N ASP A 143 7.54 -9.73 -8.52
CA ASP A 143 6.33 -10.27 -9.13
C ASP A 143 6.56 -11.77 -9.37
N LEU A 144 6.18 -12.60 -8.39
CA LEU A 144 6.17 -14.05 -8.53
C LEU A 144 4.96 -14.44 -9.39
N LYS A 145 5.13 -14.33 -10.71
CA LYS A 145 4.27 -14.98 -11.69
C LYS A 145 5.10 -15.84 -12.64
N ASP A 146 5.45 -17.04 -12.18
CA ASP A 146 5.61 -18.27 -12.98
C ASP A 146 5.92 -19.43 -12.01
N SER A 147 5.38 -20.65 -12.04
CA SER A 147 4.76 -21.44 -13.11
C SER A 147 3.86 -22.55 -12.54
N GLU A 148 2.81 -22.92 -13.26
CA GLU A 148 2.60 -24.33 -13.66
C GLU A 148 1.91 -24.38 -15.04
N PRO A 149 2.41 -25.17 -16.01
CA PRO A 149 1.81 -25.33 -17.33
C PRO A 149 0.76 -26.46 -17.33
N GLN A 150 -0.48 -26.14 -17.68
CA GLN A 150 -1.50 -27.14 -18.07
C GLN A 150 -1.54 -27.27 -19.61
N PRO A 151 -1.57 -28.50 -20.16
CA PRO A 151 -1.61 -28.73 -21.61
C PRO A 151 -3.05 -28.74 -22.14
N GLY A 152 -3.30 -28.04 -23.26
CA GLY A 152 -4.60 -28.15 -23.93
C GLY A 152 -4.89 -27.18 -25.08
N ALA A 153 -4.30 -27.48 -26.25
CA ALA A 153 -4.88 -27.37 -27.59
C ALA A 153 -5.48 -26.05 -28.17
N SER A 154 -4.87 -25.68 -29.30
CA SER A 154 -5.42 -25.22 -30.61
C SER A 154 -5.69 -23.74 -30.91
N ASN A 155 -4.84 -23.26 -31.84
CA ASN A 155 -5.09 -22.50 -33.08
C ASN A 155 -4.94 -20.96 -33.12
N ASP A 156 -3.85 -20.57 -33.82
CA ASP A 156 -3.81 -19.68 -35.00
C ASP A 156 -3.71 -18.14 -34.84
N THR A 157 -2.44 -17.70 -34.88
CA THR A 157 -1.78 -16.80 -35.88
C THR A 157 -1.58 -15.28 -35.65
N PHE A 158 -0.32 -14.88 -35.95
CA PHE A 158 0.30 -13.58 -36.33
C PHE A 158 0.71 -12.60 -35.20
N ASN A 159 2.04 -12.51 -34.94
CA ASN A 159 3.01 -11.43 -35.27
C ASN A 159 2.79 -10.15 -34.42
N ASP A 160 3.75 -9.50 -33.78
CA ASP A 160 5.20 -9.30 -33.97
C ASP A 160 5.77 -8.76 -32.61
N ASP A 161 7.07 -8.49 -32.58
CA ASP A 161 7.81 -7.62 -31.64
C ASP A 161 8.71 -8.26 -30.56
N GLU A 162 9.99 -8.27 -30.97
CA GLU A 162 11.17 -7.77 -30.25
C GLU A 162 11.62 -8.47 -28.95
N GLU A 163 12.65 -9.28 -29.16
CA GLU A 163 13.65 -9.76 -28.22
C GLU A 163 14.21 -8.62 -27.34
N TYR A 164 13.63 -8.38 -26.17
CA TYR A 164 14.27 -7.58 -25.12
C TYR A 164 15.14 -8.49 -24.25
N SER A 165 16.42 -8.60 -24.62
CA SER A 165 17.48 -9.12 -23.76
C SER A 165 17.53 -8.29 -22.48
N ALA A 166 17.05 -8.87 -21.37
CA ALA A 166 17.20 -8.29 -20.05
C ALA A 166 18.62 -8.54 -19.54
N ASP A 167 19.58 -7.82 -20.11
CA ASP A 167 20.96 -7.83 -19.67
C ASP A 167 21.04 -7.15 -18.29
N LEU A 168 21.52 -7.90 -17.30
CA LEU A 168 21.63 -7.53 -15.89
C LEU A 168 22.80 -6.57 -15.66
N VAL A 169 22.76 -5.40 -16.30
CA VAL A 169 23.76 -4.35 -16.05
C VAL A 169 23.40 -3.66 -14.74
N SER A 170 24.36 -3.66 -13.81
CA SER A 170 24.27 -3.04 -12.49
C SER A 170 23.52 -1.71 -12.53
N ARG A 171 22.38 -1.61 -11.84
CA ARG A 171 21.64 -0.35 -11.69
C ARG A 171 22.42 0.60 -10.77
N GLN A 172 23.46 1.20 -11.33
CA GLN A 172 23.98 2.46 -10.85
C GLN A 172 22.89 3.51 -11.06
N PRO A 173 22.64 4.43 -10.12
CA PRO A 173 21.67 5.49 -10.32
C PRO A 173 21.98 6.22 -11.62
N HIS A 174 20.98 6.36 -12.50
CA HIS A 174 21.13 7.12 -13.74
C HIS A 174 21.42 8.58 -13.38
N LEU A 175 22.64 9.03 -13.66
CA LEU A 175 23.04 10.42 -13.52
C LEU A 175 22.56 11.16 -14.76
N LEU A 176 21.94 12.32 -14.55
CA LEU A 176 21.40 13.12 -15.63
C LEU A 176 22.55 13.83 -16.35
N THR A 177 22.69 13.53 -17.64
CA THR A 177 23.65 14.20 -18.50
C THR A 177 23.21 15.65 -18.76
N GLN A 178 24.15 16.51 -19.17
CA GLN A 178 23.82 17.90 -19.52
C GLN A 178 22.81 18.00 -20.68
N SER A 179 22.81 17.05 -21.62
CA SER A 179 21.83 16.97 -22.71
C SER A 179 20.44 16.67 -22.18
N GLU A 180 20.29 15.68 -21.30
CA GLU A 180 18.98 15.33 -20.72
C GLU A 180 18.42 16.45 -19.85
N LEU A 181 19.28 17.16 -19.12
CA LEU A 181 18.87 18.36 -18.38
C LEU A 181 18.34 19.45 -19.33
N ASN A 182 18.99 19.65 -20.48
CA ASN A 182 18.56 20.64 -21.46
C ASN A 182 17.24 20.25 -22.14
N ASP A 183 17.06 18.97 -22.46
CA ASP A 183 15.81 18.44 -23.00
C ASP A 183 14.67 18.59 -21.99
N LEU A 184 14.91 18.27 -20.71
CA LEU A 184 13.94 18.45 -19.64
C LEU A 184 13.51 19.92 -19.48
N VAL A 185 14.46 20.87 -19.57
CA VAL A 185 14.16 22.31 -19.52
C VAL A 185 13.30 22.74 -20.71
N ARG A 186 13.53 22.18 -21.90
CA ARG A 186 12.77 22.46 -23.11
C ARG A 186 11.35 21.89 -23.03
N ASP A 187 11.21 20.63 -22.61
CA ASP A 187 9.93 19.93 -22.53
C ASP A 187 9.00 20.56 -21.48
N LEU A 188 9.57 20.97 -20.34
CA LEU A 188 8.85 21.65 -19.28
C LEU A 188 8.69 23.16 -19.52
N GLN A 189 9.21 23.69 -20.62
CA GLN A 189 9.16 25.11 -21.00
C GLN A 189 9.54 26.05 -19.84
N LEU A 190 10.61 25.71 -19.11
CA LEU A 190 10.98 26.44 -17.90
C LEU A 190 11.57 27.82 -18.24
N PRO A 191 11.09 28.91 -17.60
CA PRO A 191 11.76 30.20 -17.62
C PRO A 191 13.21 30.09 -17.13
N LYS A 192 14.13 30.91 -17.66
CA LYS A 192 15.57 30.87 -17.37
C LYS A 192 15.92 30.81 -15.87
N THR A 193 15.16 31.52 -15.03
CA THR A 193 15.37 31.53 -13.57
C THR A 193 14.99 30.21 -12.91
N LYS A 194 13.95 29.54 -13.41
CA LYS A 194 13.51 28.23 -12.91
C LYS A 194 14.39 27.09 -13.41
N SER A 195 14.89 27.18 -14.65
CA SER A 195 15.84 26.19 -15.18
C SER A 195 17.18 26.23 -14.44
N GLN A 196 17.67 27.42 -14.10
CA GLN A 196 18.85 27.58 -13.23
C GLN A 196 18.64 27.00 -11.83
N LEU A 197 17.47 27.23 -11.22
CA LEU A 197 17.14 26.66 -9.92
C LEU A 197 17.05 25.13 -9.96
N LEU A 198 16.47 24.57 -11.02
CA LEU A 198 16.42 23.13 -11.25
C LEU A 198 17.83 22.53 -11.33
N GLY A 199 18.70 23.10 -12.16
CA GLY A 199 20.10 22.66 -12.27
C GLY A 199 20.84 22.71 -10.94
N SER A 200 20.68 23.80 -10.17
CA SER A 200 21.30 23.94 -8.85
C SER A 200 20.83 22.87 -7.85
N ARG A 201 19.54 22.50 -7.87
CA ARG A 201 19.00 21.44 -6.99
C ARG A 201 19.47 20.06 -7.39
N LEU A 202 19.50 19.76 -8.70
CA LEU A 202 20.01 18.47 -9.20
C LEU A 202 21.50 18.29 -8.88
N GLN A 203 22.28 19.37 -8.98
CA GLN A 203 23.68 19.37 -8.53
C GLN A 203 23.79 19.12 -7.02
N GLN A 204 22.96 19.77 -6.20
CA GLN A 204 22.93 19.55 -4.75
C GLN A 204 22.60 18.09 -4.36
N TRP A 205 21.84 17.39 -5.20
CA TRP A 205 21.47 15.99 -4.98
C TRP A 205 22.47 14.98 -5.55
N ASN A 206 23.58 15.43 -6.15
CA ASN A 206 24.54 14.59 -6.86
C ASN A 206 23.86 13.71 -7.94
N LEU A 207 22.90 14.30 -8.66
CA LEU A 207 22.14 13.64 -9.74
C LEU A 207 22.53 14.12 -11.14
N LEU A 208 23.56 14.95 -11.25
CA LEU A 208 24.16 15.34 -12.53
C LEU A 208 25.45 14.56 -12.72
N GLU A 209 25.74 14.17 -13.97
CA GLU A 209 27.03 13.60 -14.37
C GLU A 209 28.16 14.64 -14.34
#